data_AF-A0A413H0I1-F1
#
_entry.id   AF-A0A413H0I1-F1
#
_cell.length_a   1.000
_cell.length_b   1.000
_cell.length_c   1.000
_cell.angle_alpha   90.00
_cell.angle_beta   90.00
_cell.angle_gamma   90.00
#
_symmetry.space_group_name_H-M   'P 1'
#
loop_
_entity.id
_entity.type
_entity.pdbx_description
1 polymer ?
#
loop_
_entity_poly.entity_id
_entity_poly.type
_entity_poly.pdbx_seq_one_letter_code
_entity_poly.pdbx_strand_id
1 'polypeptide(L)'
;MNMDAIDFENHDEVMKIFDWCKNNNPLAPTRLAEQVPIFEENATWQPIAFRLINEFGDIQDVLNNLDTNMGTFSWVGSIVPLLESQKEIFVQNQSHPIGNVSQWANLHLEYINKRIKDEKNRDEEMFL
;
A
#
# COMPACT_ATOMS: atom_id res chain seq x y z
N MET A 1 14.40 -13.16 0.56
CA MET A 1 14.09 -12.86 -0.86
C MET A 1 15.03 -11.72 -1.22
N ASN A 2 15.94 -11.92 -2.18
CA ASN A 2 16.97 -10.93 -2.52
C ASN A 2 16.30 -9.70 -3.12
N MET A 3 16.52 -8.56 -2.49
CA MET A 3 15.95 -7.26 -2.83
C MET A 3 16.84 -6.58 -3.88
N ASP A 4 17.04 -7.24 -5.02
CA ASP A 4 17.89 -6.77 -6.11
C ASP A 4 17.08 -6.36 -7.36
N ALA A 5 15.82 -5.94 -7.16
CA ALA A 5 15.01 -5.39 -8.24
C ALA A 5 14.45 -4.03 -7.81
N ILE A 6 15.31 -3.03 -7.71
CA ILE A 6 14.85 -1.68 -8.03
C ILE A 6 15.88 -1.00 -8.92
N ASP A 7 15.75 -1.24 -10.22
CA ASP A 7 16.37 -0.39 -11.23
C ASP A 7 15.52 0.87 -11.35
N PHE A 8 15.63 1.75 -10.34
CA PHE A 8 15.21 3.13 -10.48
C PHE A 8 16.21 3.77 -11.44
N GLU A 9 15.83 4.02 -12.69
CA GLU A 9 16.67 4.64 -13.72
C GLU A 9 17.28 6.02 -13.34
N ASN A 10 17.06 6.52 -12.11
CA ASN A 10 17.80 7.64 -11.51
C ASN A 10 17.84 7.55 -9.96
N HIS A 11 18.68 6.66 -9.41
CA HIS A 11 18.90 6.51 -7.96
C HIS A 11 19.13 7.86 -7.23
N ASP A 12 19.86 8.78 -7.86
CA ASP A 12 20.19 10.10 -7.30
C ASP A 12 18.97 11.02 -7.13
N GLU A 13 17.98 10.93 -8.01
CA GLU A 13 16.78 11.79 -7.94
C GLU A 13 15.83 11.31 -6.84
N VAL A 14 15.66 9.99 -6.72
CA VAL A 14 14.88 9.39 -5.62
C VAL A 14 15.52 9.75 -4.27
N MET A 15 16.84 9.69 -4.16
CA MET A 15 17.54 10.11 -2.93
C MET A 15 17.26 11.58 -2.59
N LYS A 16 17.34 12.49 -3.57
CA LYS A 16 17.00 13.91 -3.36
C LYS A 16 15.56 14.12 -2.90
N ILE A 17 14.60 13.35 -3.42
CA ILE A 17 13.19 13.41 -2.99
C ILE A 17 13.06 13.01 -1.52
N PHE A 18 13.74 11.95 -1.09
CA PHE A 18 13.69 11.51 0.31
C PHE A 18 14.48 12.41 1.26
N ASP A 19 15.57 13.02 0.81
CA ASP A 19 16.26 14.08 1.56
C ASP A 19 15.35 15.31 1.72
N TRP A 20 14.63 15.70 0.67
CA TRP A 20 13.61 16.75 0.75
C TRP A 20 12.51 16.36 1.75
N CYS A 21 12.04 15.11 1.74
CA CYS A 21 11.06 14.61 2.72
C CYS A 21 11.56 14.72 4.16
N LYS A 22 12.82 14.34 4.42
CA LYS A 22 13.44 14.47 5.74
C LYS A 22 13.54 15.93 6.19
N ASN A 23 13.98 16.81 5.30
CA ASN A 23 14.18 18.23 5.60
C ASN A 23 12.86 19.02 5.76
N ASN A 24 11.74 18.48 5.27
CA ASN A 24 10.44 19.15 5.27
C ASN A 24 9.35 18.26 5.91
N ASN A 25 9.73 17.45 6.89
CA ASN A 25 8.83 16.58 7.65
C ASN A 25 7.89 17.44 8.56
N PRO A 26 6.57 17.16 8.62
CA PRO A 26 5.86 16.04 7.98
C PRO A 26 5.27 16.38 6.60
N LEU A 27 5.35 17.63 6.15
CA LEU A 27 4.63 18.12 4.99
C LEU A 27 5.02 17.41 3.68
N ALA A 28 6.31 17.26 3.43
CA ALA A 28 6.83 16.67 2.20
C ALA A 28 6.47 15.18 2.04
N PRO A 29 6.74 14.28 3.01
CA PRO A 29 6.36 12.87 2.87
C PRO A 29 4.84 12.69 2.80
N THR A 30 4.06 13.52 3.50
CA THR A 30 2.59 13.52 3.44
C THR A 30 2.08 13.84 2.04
N ARG A 31 2.64 14.86 1.38
CA ARG A 31 2.27 15.21 0.00
C ARG A 31 2.72 14.16 -1.01
N LEU A 32 3.89 13.58 -0.80
CA LEU A 32 4.39 12.53 -1.70
C LEU A 32 3.48 11.29 -1.65
N ALA A 33 3.02 10.90 -0.46
CA ALA A 33 2.11 9.77 -0.28
C ALA A 33 0.83 9.87 -1.14
N GLU A 34 0.25 11.07 -1.28
CA GLU A 34 -0.96 11.29 -2.10
C GLU A 34 -0.73 11.00 -3.60
N GLN A 35 0.51 11.08 -4.08
CA GLN A 35 0.83 11.00 -5.51
C GLN A 35 1.34 9.62 -5.92
N VAL A 36 1.57 8.72 -4.96
CA VAL A 36 2.26 7.46 -5.20
C VAL A 36 1.26 6.31 -5.14
N PRO A 37 1.13 5.50 -6.20
CA PRO A 37 0.37 4.26 -6.12
C PRO A 37 1.08 3.31 -5.14
N ILE A 38 0.32 2.57 -4.35
CA ILE A 38 0.92 1.72 -3.31
C ILE A 38 1.36 0.38 -3.89
N PHE A 39 0.62 -0.09 -4.89
CA PHE A 39 0.76 -1.41 -5.47
C PHE A 39 0.98 -1.28 -6.99
N GLU A 40 1.75 -2.20 -7.55
CA GLU A 40 1.77 -2.45 -8.99
C GLU A 40 0.74 -3.52 -9.38
N GLU A 41 0.60 -3.82 -10.67
CA GLU A 41 -0.44 -4.71 -11.22
C GLU A 41 -0.48 -6.12 -10.59
N ASN A 42 0.62 -6.57 -9.96
CA ASN A 42 0.74 -7.89 -9.32
C ASN A 42 0.70 -7.85 -7.80
N ALA A 43 0.16 -6.78 -7.20
CA ALA A 43 0.24 -6.52 -5.75
C ALA A 43 1.68 -6.62 -5.19
N THR A 44 2.63 -6.21 -6.00
CA THR A 44 3.97 -5.89 -5.54
C THR A 44 3.97 -4.48 -4.97
N TRP A 45 4.75 -4.26 -3.92
CA TRP A 45 4.96 -2.93 -3.37
C TRP A 45 5.53 -2.01 -4.45
N GLN A 46 4.91 -0.85 -4.60
CA GLN A 46 5.56 0.23 -5.32
C GLN A 46 6.76 0.72 -4.48
N PRO A 47 7.97 0.83 -5.05
CA PRO A 47 9.19 1.10 -4.30
C PRO A 47 9.21 2.40 -3.46
N ILE A 48 8.59 3.48 -3.93
CA ILE A 48 8.48 4.77 -3.20
C ILE A 48 7.50 4.64 -2.04
N ALA A 49 6.35 3.98 -2.24
CA ALA A 49 5.38 3.69 -1.18
C ALA A 49 6.00 2.82 -0.08
N PHE A 50 6.75 1.78 -0.47
CA PHE A 50 7.47 0.94 0.47
C PHE A 50 8.47 1.75 1.31
N ARG A 51 9.23 2.64 0.69
CA ARG A 51 10.18 3.49 1.42
C ARG A 51 9.48 4.52 2.31
N LEU A 52 8.34 5.07 1.87
CA LEU A 52 7.52 5.99 2.66
C LEU A 52 7.02 5.34 3.96
N ILE A 53 6.49 4.11 3.91
CA ILE A 53 6.02 3.44 5.13
C ILE A 53 7.17 3.09 6.08
N ASN A 54 8.35 2.72 5.56
CA ASN A 54 9.49 2.34 6.37
C ASN A 54 10.17 3.55 7.04
N GLU A 55 10.20 4.72 6.39
CA GLU A 55 10.86 5.93 6.94
C GLU A 55 9.90 6.89 7.64
N PHE A 56 8.63 6.95 7.23
CA PHE A 56 7.66 7.95 7.66
C PHE A 56 6.31 7.38 8.10
N GLY A 57 6.17 6.06 8.18
CA GLY A 57 4.92 5.39 8.55
C GLY A 57 4.44 5.65 9.98
N ASP A 58 5.21 6.36 10.81
CA ASP A 58 4.75 6.82 12.11
C ASP A 58 3.90 8.10 12.00
N ILE A 59 3.89 8.76 10.83
CA ILE A 59 3.07 9.93 10.54
C ILE A 59 1.72 9.46 10.01
N GLN A 60 0.65 9.65 10.79
CA GLN A 60 -0.69 9.18 10.41
C GLN A 60 -1.16 9.74 9.06
N ASP A 61 -0.85 11.00 8.74
CA ASP A 61 -1.24 11.61 7.47
C ASP A 61 -0.55 10.96 6.27
N VAL A 62 0.68 10.42 6.44
CA VAL A 62 1.34 9.64 5.38
C VAL A 62 0.55 8.37 5.09
N LEU A 63 0.10 7.65 6.14
CA LEU A 63 -0.70 6.44 5.98
C LEU A 63 -2.07 6.73 5.36
N ASN A 64 -2.77 7.77 5.85
CA ASN A 64 -4.07 8.19 5.32
C ASN A 64 -3.98 8.57 3.84
N ASN A 65 -2.90 9.24 3.43
CA ASN A 65 -2.70 9.66 2.05
C ASN A 65 -2.25 8.54 1.13
N LEU A 66 -1.59 7.50 1.66
CA LEU A 66 -1.42 6.27 0.89
C LEU A 66 -2.79 5.63 0.63
N ASP A 67 -3.67 5.53 1.63
CA ASP A 67 -4.98 4.89 1.51
C ASP A 67 -5.85 5.48 0.39
N THR A 68 -5.73 6.77 0.09
CA THR A 68 -6.48 7.40 -1.01
C THR A 68 -6.17 6.78 -2.37
N ASN A 69 -5.00 6.18 -2.53
CA ASN A 69 -4.54 5.52 -3.77
C ASN A 69 -4.86 4.01 -3.81
N MET A 70 -5.47 3.45 -2.77
CA MET A 70 -5.87 2.02 -2.73
C MET A 70 -7.23 1.73 -3.37
N GLY A 71 -8.05 2.73 -3.67
CA GLY A 71 -9.46 2.51 -4.03
C GLY A 71 -9.75 2.60 -5.53
N THR A 72 -8.82 3.11 -6.33
CA THR A 72 -9.09 3.54 -7.70
C THR A 72 -8.69 2.49 -8.73
N PHE A 73 -9.52 1.46 -8.89
CA PHE A 73 -9.38 0.48 -9.97
C PHE A 73 -10.73 0.21 -10.63
N SER A 74 -10.68 -0.16 -11.92
CA SER A 74 -11.82 -0.73 -12.64
C SER A 74 -11.58 -2.22 -12.78
N TRP A 75 -12.59 -3.05 -12.49
CA TRP A 75 -12.49 -4.50 -12.56
C TRP A 75 -13.69 -5.10 -13.27
N VAL A 76 -13.48 -6.20 -14.00
CA VAL A 76 -14.52 -6.96 -14.69
C VAL A 76 -14.50 -8.40 -14.18
N GLY A 77 -15.66 -8.92 -13.81
CA GLY A 77 -15.79 -10.23 -13.15
C GLY A 77 -15.62 -10.14 -11.63
N SER A 78 -15.33 -11.27 -10.99
CA SER A 78 -15.13 -11.35 -9.54
C SER A 78 -13.93 -10.52 -9.11
N ILE A 79 -14.13 -9.59 -8.17
CA ILE A 79 -13.07 -8.76 -7.58
C ILE A 79 -12.21 -9.51 -6.54
N VAL A 80 -12.62 -10.73 -6.17
CA VAL A 80 -11.95 -11.54 -5.15
C VAL A 80 -10.45 -11.74 -5.41
N PRO A 81 -9.98 -12.06 -6.64
CA PRO A 81 -8.54 -12.24 -6.90
C PRO A 81 -7.73 -10.97 -6.63
N LEU A 82 -8.27 -9.80 -6.97
CA LEU A 82 -7.61 -8.52 -6.68
C LEU A 82 -7.49 -8.30 -5.17
N LEU A 83 -8.55 -8.57 -4.42
CA LEU A 83 -8.56 -8.41 -2.96
C LEU A 83 -7.61 -9.39 -2.26
N GLU A 84 -7.54 -10.64 -2.73
CA GLU A 84 -6.60 -11.64 -2.21
C GLU A 84 -5.15 -11.21 -2.48
N SER A 85 -4.87 -10.64 -3.65
CA SER A 85 -3.56 -10.08 -4.01
C SER A 85 -3.17 -8.90 -3.09
N GLN A 86 -4.08 -7.93 -2.91
CA GLN A 86 -3.86 -6.78 -2.00
C GLN A 86 -3.65 -7.20 -0.54
N LYS A 87 -4.32 -8.27 -0.10
CA LYS A 87 -4.18 -8.80 1.25
C LYS A 87 -2.73 -9.17 1.57
N GLU A 88 -1.99 -9.72 0.61
CA GLU A 88 -0.61 -10.19 0.83
C GLU A 88 0.31 -9.05 1.31
N ILE A 89 0.07 -7.84 0.82
CA ILE A 89 0.84 -6.65 1.17
C ILE A 89 0.64 -6.26 2.64
N PHE A 90 -0.59 -6.32 3.13
CA PHE A 90 -0.87 -6.04 4.54
C PHE A 90 -0.39 -7.16 5.45
N VAL A 91 -0.40 -8.41 4.99
CA VAL A 91 0.20 -9.54 5.73
C VAL A 91 1.69 -9.30 5.96
N GLN A 92 2.42 -8.75 4.98
CA GLN A 92 3.84 -8.40 5.13
C GLN A 92 4.08 -7.31 6.20
N ASN A 93 3.08 -6.49 6.49
CA ASN A 93 3.20 -5.32 7.37
C ASN A 93 2.48 -5.46 8.72
N GLN A 94 1.78 -6.57 8.97
CA GLN A 94 1.03 -6.80 10.21
C GLN A 94 1.91 -6.73 11.48
N SER A 95 3.21 -7.05 11.35
CA SER A 95 4.20 -7.04 12.44
C SER A 95 5.32 -6.03 12.17
N HIS A 96 5.00 -4.93 11.47
CA HIS A 96 5.96 -3.88 11.15
C HIS A 96 6.55 -3.24 12.42
N PRO A 97 7.85 -2.88 12.47
CA PRO A 97 8.48 -2.28 13.65
C PRO A 97 7.87 -0.95 14.10
N ILE A 98 7.36 -0.17 13.14
CA ILE A 98 6.58 1.04 13.42
C ILE A 98 5.15 0.65 13.79
N GLY A 99 4.72 0.98 15.01
CA GLY A 99 3.41 0.61 15.56
C GLY A 99 2.24 1.09 14.70
N ASN A 100 2.29 2.33 14.21
CA ASN A 100 1.24 2.89 13.35
C ASN A 100 1.09 2.10 12.03
N VAL A 101 2.19 1.65 11.42
CA VAL A 101 2.16 0.80 10.21
C VAL A 101 1.57 -0.57 10.52
N SER A 102 1.98 -1.20 11.62
CA SER A 102 1.41 -2.48 12.05
C SER A 102 -0.09 -2.37 12.31
N GLN A 103 -0.54 -1.34 13.04
CA GLN A 103 -1.95 -1.11 13.29
C GLN A 103 -2.73 -0.87 12.00
N TRP A 104 -2.20 -0.01 11.13
CA TRP A 104 -2.77 0.29 9.82
C TRP A 104 -2.93 -0.97 8.95
N ALA A 105 -1.92 -1.84 8.92
CA ALA A 105 -1.96 -3.08 8.18
C ALA A 105 -3.01 -4.06 8.74
N ASN A 106 -3.11 -4.18 10.07
CA ASN A 106 -4.10 -5.05 10.71
C ASN A 106 -5.55 -4.58 10.47
N LEU A 107 -5.80 -3.27 10.50
CA LEU A 107 -7.12 -2.70 10.16
C LEU A 107 -7.52 -3.01 8.72
N HIS A 108 -6.57 -2.87 7.78
CA HIS A 108 -6.80 -3.21 6.37
C HIS A 108 -7.03 -4.71 6.16
N LEU A 109 -6.31 -5.57 6.88
CA LEU A 109 -6.55 -7.02 6.83
C LEU A 109 -7.96 -7.37 7.28
N GLU A 110 -8.46 -6.77 8.36
CA GLU A 110 -9.83 -6.98 8.82
C GLU A 110 -10.85 -6.58 7.74
N TYR A 111 -10.68 -5.38 7.17
CA TYR A 111 -11.53 -4.87 6.11
C TYR A 111 -11.53 -5.76 4.86
N ILE A 112 -10.34 -6.12 4.36
CA ILE A 112 -10.19 -6.94 3.15
C ILE A 112 -10.74 -8.35 3.37
N ASN A 113 -10.49 -8.98 4.51
CA ASN A 113 -11.04 -10.30 4.80
C ASN A 113 -12.57 -10.30 4.81
N LYS A 114 -13.18 -9.27 5.40
CA LYS A 114 -14.63 -9.10 5.37
C LYS A 114 -15.13 -8.92 3.93
N ARG A 115 -14.48 -8.03 3.16
CA ARG A 115 -14.86 -7.75 1.78
C ARG A 115 -14.74 -8.99 0.88
N ILE A 116 -13.67 -9.78 1.00
CA ILE A 116 -13.49 -11.04 0.26
C ILE A 116 -14.65 -11.99 0.54
N LYS A 117 -15.06 -12.14 1.81
CA LYS A 117 -16.18 -13.00 2.19
C LYS A 117 -17.49 -12.52 1.54
N ASP A 118 -17.76 -11.22 1.62
CA ASP A 118 -18.97 -10.64 1.06
C ASP A 118 -19.02 -10.76 -0.47
N GLU A 119 -17.89 -10.58 -1.17
CA GLU A 119 -17.82 -10.71 -2.63
C GLU A 119 -17.90 -12.18 -3.10
N LYS A 120 -17.31 -13.14 -2.36
CA LYS A 120 -17.48 -14.58 -2.67
C LYS A 120 -18.95 -15.00 -2.61
N ASN A 121 -19.69 -14.55 -1.58
CA ASN A 121 -21.12 -14.83 -1.48
C ASN A 121 -21.90 -14.23 -2.66
N ARG A 122 -21.57 -13.00 -3.08
CA ARG A 122 -22.21 -12.34 -4.23
C ARG A 122 -21.93 -13.05 -5.54
N ASP A 123 -20.69 -13.51 -5.74
CA ASP A 123 -20.31 -14.29 -6.91
C ASP A 123 -21.14 -15.58 -6.96
N GLU A 124 -21.25 -16.30 -5.84
CA GLU A 124 -22.09 -17.52 -5.74
C GLU A 124 -23.57 -17.25 -6.04
N GLU A 125 -24.13 -16.14 -5.54
CA GLU A 125 -25.51 -15.72 -5.80
C GLU A 125 -25.78 -15.39 -7.28
N MET A 126 -24.79 -14.90 -8.03
CA MET A 126 -24.93 -14.65 -9.48
C MET A 126 -25.01 -15.93 -10.31
N PHE A 127 -24.58 -17.07 -9.77
CA PHE A 127 -24.59 -18.37 -10.45
C PHE A 127 -25.78 -19.28 -10.03
N LEU A 128 -26.66 -18.81 -9.13
CA LEU A 128 -27.90 -19.50 -8.71
C LEU A 128 -29.10 -19.07 -9.57
#